data_AF-A0A4Q2SEL5-F1
#
_entry.id   AF-A0A4Q2SEL5-F1
#
_cell.length_a   1.000
_cell.length_b   1.000
_cell.length_c   1.000
_cell.angle_alpha   90.00
_cell.angle_beta   90.00
_cell.angle_gamma   90.00
#
_symmetry.space_group_name_H-M   'P 1'
#
loop_
_entity.id
_entity.type
_entity.pdbx_description
1 polymer ?
#
loop_
_entity_poly.entity_id
_entity_poly.type
_entity_poly.pdbx_seq_one_letter_code
_entity_poly.pdbx_strand_id
1 'polypeptide(L)'
;MPGNPRAESGSSVGDRYNRPGQGQPNLWCDWAVCWDGCCITWSGKEKSYSMEPWLRYVIDHFLRAGGHASSDPRFKDFTFDHVLSGTIVGCRRDNKELFAIRVEDNEVTREVMVRADPRYVDYPPLPYEEEIDREADDTRRRRRRPLPEESSKVVPPARRSV
;
A
#
# COMPACT_ATOMS: atom_id res chain seq x y z
N MET A 1 7.50 24.30 1.39
CA MET A 1 8.20 23.02 1.14
C MET A 1 8.85 23.11 -0.22
N PRO A 2 10.17 22.93 -0.35
CA PRO A 2 10.79 22.87 -1.68
C PRO A 2 10.23 21.66 -2.46
N GLY A 3 9.96 21.86 -3.75
CA GLY A 3 9.47 20.83 -4.66
C GLY A 3 10.44 19.66 -4.78
N ASN A 4 9.91 18.46 -5.05
CA ASN A 4 10.69 17.25 -5.23
C ASN A 4 11.54 17.37 -6.51
N PRO A 5 12.88 17.55 -6.42
CA PRO A 5 13.70 17.86 -7.59
C PRO A 5 13.72 16.75 -8.65
N ARG A 6 13.38 15.52 -8.26
CA ARG A 6 13.27 14.38 -9.18
C ARG A 6 11.99 14.38 -10.03
N ALA A 7 10.96 15.11 -9.61
CA ALA A 7 9.73 15.27 -10.40
C ALA A 7 9.89 16.36 -11.47
N GLU A 8 10.85 17.26 -11.30
CA GLU A 8 11.03 18.46 -12.14
C GLU A 8 12.04 18.24 -13.30
N SER A 9 12.86 17.19 -13.25
CA SER A 9 13.75 16.82 -14.35
C SER A 9 12.98 16.03 -15.42
N GLY A 10 12.44 16.76 -16.39
CA GLY A 10 11.72 16.23 -17.55
C GLY A 10 12.53 15.21 -18.36
N SER A 11 12.28 13.95 -18.09
CA SER A 11 12.38 12.88 -19.09
C SER A 11 10.97 12.34 -19.31
N SER A 12 10.70 11.68 -20.43
CA SER A 12 9.40 11.07 -20.74
C SER A 12 9.08 9.86 -19.83
N VAL A 13 9.05 10.09 -18.51
CA VAL A 13 8.95 9.10 -17.42
C VAL A 13 7.48 8.83 -17.07
N GLY A 14 6.62 8.62 -18.05
CA GLY A 14 5.20 8.31 -17.78
C GLY A 14 4.97 6.90 -17.24
N ASP A 15 5.88 5.96 -17.54
CA ASP A 15 5.58 4.52 -17.47
C ASP A 15 6.38 3.76 -16.40
N ARG A 16 7.45 4.37 -15.85
CA ARG A 16 8.28 3.72 -14.80
C ARG A 16 7.69 3.83 -13.39
N TYR A 17 6.93 4.88 -13.09
CA TYR A 17 6.37 5.10 -11.74
C TYR A 17 5.13 4.24 -11.44
N ASN A 18 4.53 3.64 -12.46
CA ASN A 18 3.37 2.76 -12.34
C ASN A 18 3.75 1.28 -12.47
N ARG A 19 5.02 0.93 -12.26
CA ARG A 19 5.48 -0.46 -12.21
C ARG A 19 6.14 -0.76 -10.86
N PRO A 20 5.81 -1.89 -10.22
CA PRO A 20 6.51 -2.31 -9.01
C PRO A 20 8.00 -2.50 -9.32
N GLY A 21 8.84 -2.21 -8.31
CA GLY A 21 10.26 -2.54 -8.38
C GLY A 21 10.48 -4.05 -8.48
N GLN A 22 11.69 -4.47 -8.88
CA GLN A 22 12.03 -5.89 -8.95
C GLN A 22 11.83 -6.56 -7.58
N GLY A 23 11.05 -7.64 -7.54
CA GLY A 23 10.73 -8.40 -6.32
C GLY A 23 9.64 -7.78 -5.44
N GLN A 24 9.18 -6.57 -5.73
CA GLN A 24 8.09 -5.93 -5.01
C GLN A 24 6.73 -6.52 -5.45
N PRO A 25 5.81 -6.88 -4.54
CA PRO A 25 4.54 -7.51 -4.91
C PRO A 25 3.62 -6.62 -5.75
N ASN A 26 3.50 -5.35 -5.38
CA ASN A 26 2.64 -4.37 -6.04
C ASN A 26 3.17 -2.95 -5.80
N LEU A 27 2.54 -1.92 -6.36
CA LEU A 27 2.95 -0.52 -6.19
C LEU A 27 2.80 -0.02 -4.74
N TRP A 28 1.73 -0.43 -4.06
CA TRP A 28 1.33 0.10 -2.76
C TRP A 28 1.45 -0.98 -1.69
N CYS A 29 2.25 -0.72 -0.66
CA CYS A 29 2.33 -1.57 0.52
C CYS A 29 1.11 -1.34 1.41
N ASP A 30 0.45 -2.43 1.79
CA ASP A 30 -0.75 -2.41 2.61
C ASP A 30 -0.46 -2.27 4.12
N TRP A 31 0.79 -2.48 4.53
CA TRP A 31 1.24 -2.47 5.93
C TRP A 31 1.75 -1.11 6.37
N ALA A 32 1.41 -0.73 7.60
CA ALA A 32 1.94 0.44 8.28
C ALA A 32 2.57 0.03 9.61
N VAL A 33 3.74 0.59 9.92
CA VAL A 33 4.36 0.45 11.24
C VAL A 33 3.61 1.29 12.27
N CYS A 34 3.55 0.84 13.52
CA CYS A 34 3.11 1.68 14.61
C CYS A 34 4.17 2.75 14.93
N TRP A 35 3.76 3.76 15.69
CA TRP A 35 4.63 4.87 16.09
C TRP A 35 5.85 4.41 16.89
N ASP A 36 5.67 3.40 17.74
CA ASP A 36 6.73 2.86 18.60
C ASP A 36 7.65 1.85 17.87
N GLY A 37 7.36 1.55 16.59
CA GLY A 37 8.14 0.60 15.79
C GLY A 37 8.03 -0.86 16.24
N CYS A 38 7.14 -1.21 17.17
CA CYS A 38 7.02 -2.55 17.74
C CYS A 38 6.03 -3.47 17.01
N CYS A 39 5.17 -2.94 16.15
CA CYS A 39 4.20 -3.74 15.40
C CYS A 39 3.87 -3.14 14.03
N ILE A 40 3.28 -3.96 13.17
CA ILE A 40 2.70 -3.54 11.89
C ILE A 40 1.21 -3.83 11.88
N THR A 41 0.44 -2.96 11.25
CA THR A 41 -1.00 -3.10 11.08
C THR A 41 -1.40 -2.85 9.64
N TRP A 42 -2.58 -3.31 9.26
CA TRP A 42 -3.16 -2.94 7.98
C TRP A 42 -3.43 -1.44 7.96
N SER A 43 -2.96 -0.76 6.92
CA SER A 43 -3.00 0.70 6.82
C SER A 43 -4.41 1.30 6.66
N GLY A 44 -5.43 0.47 6.39
CA GLY A 44 -6.82 0.90 6.23
C GLY A 44 -7.11 1.71 4.96
N LYS A 45 -6.11 1.92 4.08
CA LYS A 45 -6.23 2.87 2.95
C LYS A 45 -7.09 2.37 1.80
N GLU A 46 -6.93 1.11 1.42
CA GLU A 46 -7.60 0.51 0.26
C GLU A 46 -7.78 -0.99 0.47
N LYS A 47 -8.74 -1.58 -0.25
CA LYS A 47 -8.91 -3.03 -0.34
C LYS A 47 -7.58 -3.66 -0.77
N SER A 48 -7.01 -4.47 0.10
CA SER A 48 -5.70 -5.06 -0.12
C SER A 48 -5.81 -6.31 -0.99
N TYR A 49 -5.35 -6.22 -2.24
CA TYR A 49 -5.25 -7.36 -3.17
C TYR A 49 -3.99 -8.21 -2.96
N SER A 50 -3.05 -7.75 -2.14
CA SER A 50 -1.73 -8.36 -2.02
C SER A 50 -1.25 -8.42 -0.57
N MET A 51 -2.18 -8.61 0.39
CA MET A 51 -1.91 -8.60 1.83
C MET A 51 -0.80 -9.59 2.20
N GLU A 52 -1.01 -10.86 1.85
CA GLU A 52 -0.07 -11.96 2.12
C GLU A 52 1.26 -11.79 1.35
N PRO A 53 1.28 -11.53 0.03
CA PRO A 53 2.52 -11.22 -0.69
C PRO A 53 3.33 -10.08 -0.09
N TRP A 54 2.67 -8.98 0.32
CA TRP A 54 3.34 -7.86 0.98
C TRP A 54 3.89 -8.22 2.34
N LEU A 55 3.17 -9.04 3.11
CA LEU A 55 3.61 -9.44 4.44
C LEU A 55 4.90 -10.28 4.35
N ARG A 56 4.91 -11.27 3.43
CA ARG A 56 6.12 -12.05 3.13
C ARG A 56 7.27 -11.17 2.68
N TYR A 57 7.00 -10.24 1.75
CA TYR A 57 8.02 -9.31 1.28
C TYR A 57 8.61 -8.47 2.43
N VAL A 58 7.78 -7.90 3.31
CA VAL A 58 8.26 -7.10 4.45
C VAL A 58 9.16 -7.95 5.36
N ILE A 59 8.75 -9.19 5.64
CA ILE A 59 9.51 -10.13 6.46
C ILE A 59 10.88 -10.43 5.83
N ASP A 60 10.91 -10.87 4.57
CA ASP A 60 12.13 -11.30 3.89
C ASP A 60 13.05 -10.14 3.51
N HIS A 61 12.49 -8.96 3.26
CA HIS A 61 13.27 -7.82 2.80
C HIS A 61 13.83 -7.00 3.97
N PHE A 62 13.08 -6.87 5.06
CA PHE A 62 13.42 -6.00 6.18
C PHE A 62 13.53 -6.72 7.52
N LEU A 63 12.58 -7.57 7.90
CA LEU A 63 12.49 -7.98 9.31
C LEU A 63 13.51 -9.06 9.70
N ARG A 64 13.61 -10.13 8.91
CA ARG A 64 14.39 -11.31 9.29
C ARG A 64 15.91 -11.10 9.15
N ALA A 65 16.65 -11.95 9.86
CA ALA A 65 18.11 -12.05 9.73
C ALA A 65 18.53 -12.29 8.28
N GLY A 66 19.46 -11.46 7.80
CA GLY A 66 19.94 -11.50 6.42
C GLY A 66 18.93 -10.98 5.39
N GLY A 67 17.94 -10.19 5.83
CA GLY A 67 16.94 -9.61 4.94
C GLY A 67 17.57 -8.84 3.78
N HIS A 68 16.93 -8.86 2.61
CA HIS A 68 17.53 -8.37 1.37
C HIS A 68 18.07 -6.92 1.42
N ALA A 69 17.42 -6.04 2.18
CA ALA A 69 17.86 -4.64 2.33
C ALA A 69 19.13 -4.48 3.18
N SER A 70 19.60 -5.52 3.87
CA SER A 70 20.84 -5.47 4.68
C SER A 70 22.10 -5.11 3.89
N SER A 71 22.09 -5.36 2.59
CA SER A 71 23.20 -5.00 1.69
C SER A 71 23.21 -3.51 1.29
N ASP A 72 22.14 -2.78 1.57
CA ASP A 72 21.98 -1.39 1.16
C ASP A 72 22.51 -0.43 2.26
N PRO A 73 23.48 0.45 1.96
CA PRO A 73 24.07 1.37 2.94
C PRO A 73 23.06 2.29 3.63
N ARG A 74 21.88 2.51 3.04
CA ARG A 74 20.79 3.32 3.64
C ARG A 74 20.20 2.67 4.89
N PHE A 75 20.34 1.36 5.04
CA PHE A 75 19.81 0.58 6.17
C PHE A 75 20.92 0.09 7.12
N LYS A 76 22.11 0.71 7.10
CA LYS A 76 23.25 0.29 7.94
C LYS A 76 22.95 0.25 9.45
N ASP A 77 22.01 1.07 9.92
CA ASP A 77 21.63 1.20 11.33
C ASP A 77 20.38 0.35 11.66
N PHE A 78 19.81 -0.36 10.67
CA PHE A 78 18.69 -1.27 10.85
C PHE A 78 19.21 -2.66 11.24
N THR A 79 18.62 -3.29 12.26
CA THR A 79 19.20 -4.49 12.89
C THR A 79 18.92 -5.80 12.15
N PHE A 80 17.84 -5.87 11.36
CA PHE A 80 17.43 -7.09 10.64
C PHE A 80 17.28 -8.33 11.54
N ASP A 81 16.92 -8.19 12.80
CA ASP A 81 16.76 -9.30 13.76
C ASP A 81 15.33 -9.39 14.33
N HIS A 82 14.37 -8.86 13.57
CA HIS A 82 12.99 -8.76 14.00
C HIS A 82 12.26 -10.08 13.76
N VAL A 83 11.44 -10.45 14.72
CA VAL A 83 10.54 -11.60 14.65
C VAL A 83 9.11 -11.10 14.69
N LEU A 84 8.36 -11.36 13.62
CA LEU A 84 6.96 -11.01 13.51
C LEU A 84 6.09 -12.20 13.85
N SER A 85 5.15 -11.98 14.78
CA SER A 85 4.07 -12.92 15.10
C SER A 85 2.76 -12.16 15.27
N GLY A 86 1.67 -12.70 14.73
CA GLY A 86 0.37 -12.03 14.76
C GLY A 86 -0.66 -12.66 13.83
N THR A 87 -1.90 -12.19 13.91
CA THR A 87 -3.02 -12.73 13.14
C THR A 87 -3.86 -11.61 12.56
N ILE A 88 -4.32 -11.81 11.33
CA ILE A 88 -5.18 -10.88 10.62
C ILE A 88 -6.34 -11.66 10.03
N VAL A 89 -7.54 -11.15 10.24
CA VAL A 89 -8.76 -11.77 9.75
C VAL A 89 -9.37 -10.86 8.69
N GLY A 90 -9.60 -11.42 7.50
CA GLY A 90 -10.20 -10.73 6.37
C GLY A 90 -11.47 -11.42 5.93
N CYS A 91 -12.47 -10.64 5.55
CA CYS A 91 -13.69 -11.13 4.90
C CYS A 91 -13.74 -10.57 3.49
N ARG A 92 -13.82 -11.45 2.49
CA ARG A 92 -13.98 -11.05 1.10
C ARG A 92 -15.34 -10.40 0.88
N ARG A 93 -15.35 -9.29 0.15
CA ARG A 93 -16.59 -8.57 -0.15
C ARG A 93 -17.50 -9.35 -1.10
N ASP A 94 -16.92 -9.99 -2.12
CA ASP A 94 -17.61 -10.58 -3.28
C ASP A 94 -18.25 -11.93 -3.01
N ASN A 95 -17.64 -12.75 -2.15
CA ASN A 95 -18.13 -14.11 -1.88
C ASN A 95 -18.21 -14.47 -0.39
N LYS A 96 -17.95 -13.49 0.48
CA LYS A 96 -17.95 -13.62 1.95
C LYS A 96 -17.03 -14.73 2.49
N GLU A 97 -16.00 -15.10 1.71
CA GLU A 97 -14.95 -15.98 2.21
C GLU A 97 -14.24 -15.30 3.39
N LEU A 98 -14.25 -15.97 4.54
CA LEU A 98 -13.54 -15.54 5.73
C LEU A 98 -12.21 -16.28 5.76
N PHE A 99 -11.12 -15.53 5.86
CA PHE A 99 -9.78 -16.09 5.94
C PHE A 99 -8.99 -15.44 7.08
N ALA A 100 -8.07 -16.21 7.64
CA ALA A 100 -7.05 -15.72 8.55
C ALA A 100 -5.69 -15.82 7.87
N ILE A 101 -4.88 -14.77 8.00
CA ILE A 101 -3.44 -14.82 7.76
C ILE A 101 -2.79 -14.84 9.13
N ARG A 102 -2.05 -15.91 9.42
CA ARG A 102 -1.33 -16.09 10.68
C ARG A 102 0.16 -16.05 10.40
N VAL A 103 0.87 -15.28 11.21
CA VAL A 103 2.32 -15.21 11.22
C VAL A 103 2.81 -15.77 12.54
N GLU A 104 3.70 -16.75 12.47
CA GLU A 104 4.39 -17.31 13.64
C GLU A 104 5.87 -17.33 13.33
N ASP A 105 6.66 -16.59 14.10
CA ASP A 105 8.11 -16.56 13.96
C ASP A 105 8.58 -16.30 12.52
N ASN A 106 7.99 -15.28 11.88
CA ASN A 106 8.19 -14.90 10.47
C ASN A 106 7.60 -15.88 9.42
N GLU A 107 6.97 -16.98 9.82
CA GLU A 107 6.30 -17.91 8.91
C GLU A 107 4.85 -17.49 8.64
N VAL A 108 4.52 -17.21 7.37
CA VAL A 108 3.20 -16.72 6.96
C VAL A 108 2.34 -17.86 6.41
N THR A 109 1.25 -18.15 7.12
CA THR A 109 0.23 -19.12 6.72
C THR A 109 -1.11 -18.43 6.45
N ARG A 110 -1.89 -18.99 5.53
CA ARG A 110 -3.25 -18.55 5.23
C ARG A 110 -4.21 -19.71 5.41
N GLU A 111 -5.26 -19.48 6.19
CA GLU A 111 -6.33 -20.44 6.44
C GLU A 111 -7.67 -19.85 6.00
N VAL A 112 -8.46 -20.64 5.27
CA VAL A 112 -9.85 -20.29 4.97
C VAL A 112 -10.74 -20.85 6.07
N MET A 113 -11.30 -19.94 6.89
CA MET A 113 -12.17 -20.27 8.01
C MET A 113 -13.60 -20.55 7.54
N VAL A 114 -14.08 -19.75 6.59
CA VAL A 114 -15.38 -19.93 5.94
C VAL A 114 -15.17 -19.86 4.45
N ARG A 115 -15.55 -20.91 3.73
CA ARG A 115 -15.44 -20.96 2.28
C ARG A 115 -16.34 -19.92 1.62
N ALA A 116 -15.92 -19.46 0.45
CA ALA A 116 -16.75 -18.66 -0.44
C ALA A 116 -18.15 -19.28 -0.60
N ASP A 117 -19.17 -18.44 -0.47
CA ASP A 117 -20.56 -18.84 -0.67
C ASP A 117 -21.06 -18.25 -2.01
N PRO A 118 -21.34 -19.10 -3.01
CA PRO A 118 -21.76 -18.66 -4.34
C PRO A 118 -23.01 -17.78 -4.35
N ARG A 119 -23.86 -17.87 -3.31
CA ARG A 119 -25.07 -17.04 -3.19
C ARG A 119 -24.75 -15.54 -3.09
N TYR A 120 -23.52 -15.18 -2.70
CA TYR A 120 -23.11 -13.79 -2.57
C TYR A 120 -22.51 -13.18 -3.84
N VAL A 121 -22.23 -13.98 -4.88
CA VAL A 121 -21.55 -13.51 -6.10
C VAL A 121 -22.34 -12.40 -6.79
N ASP A 122 -23.66 -12.56 -6.88
CA ASP A 122 -24.58 -11.58 -7.49
C ASP A 122 -25.41 -10.83 -6.44
N TYR A 123 -25.00 -10.88 -5.18
CA TYR A 123 -25.75 -10.25 -4.10
C TYR A 123 -25.57 -8.73 -4.17
N PRO A 124 -26.65 -7.94 -4.06
CA PRO A 124 -26.53 -6.49 -4.09
C PRO A 124 -25.63 -6.00 -2.96
N PRO A 125 -24.83 -4.94 -3.16
CA PRO A 125 -23.99 -4.40 -2.12
C PRO A 125 -24.78 -4.16 -0.83
N LEU A 126 -24.21 -4.54 0.31
CA LEU A 126 -24.83 -4.22 1.60
C LEU A 126 -24.81 -2.70 1.82
N PRO A 127 -25.72 -2.11 2.63
CA PRO A 127 -25.81 -0.65 2.77
C PRO A 127 -24.50 0.04 3.18
N TYR A 128 -23.67 -0.61 4.01
CA TYR A 128 -22.36 -0.08 4.36
C TYR A 128 -21.35 -0.15 3.20
N GLU A 129 -21.50 -1.13 2.30
CA GLU A 129 -20.68 -1.27 1.11
C GLU A 129 -21.03 -0.22 0.07
N GLU A 130 -22.32 0.11 -0.05
CA GLU A 130 -22.78 1.23 -0.86
C GLU A 130 -22.24 2.56 -0.36
N GLU A 131 -22.16 2.76 0.95
CA GLU A 131 -21.58 3.96 1.54
C GLU A 131 -20.09 4.08 1.22
N ILE A 132 -19.32 3.00 1.41
CA ILE A 132 -17.89 2.93 1.05
C ILE A 132 -17.70 3.27 -0.43
N ASP A 133 -18.52 2.72 -1.31
CA ASP A 133 -18.43 2.98 -2.75
C ASP A 133 -18.81 4.42 -3.10
N ARG A 134 -19.82 5.00 -2.44
CA ARG A 134 -20.19 6.42 -2.60
C ARG A 134 -19.05 7.35 -2.19
N GLU A 135 -18.43 7.12 -1.04
CA GLU A 135 -17.28 7.91 -0.57
C GLU A 135 -16.09 7.81 -1.55
N ALA A 136 -15.82 6.61 -2.07
CA ALA A 136 -14.76 6.39 -3.05
C ALA A 136 -15.02 7.14 -4.36
N ASP A 137 -16.26 7.11 -4.86
CA ASP A 137 -16.66 7.80 -6.08
C ASP A 137 -16.63 9.33 -5.93
N ASP A 138 -17.11 9.85 -4.80
CA ASP A 138 -17.02 11.28 -4.50
C ASP A 138 -15.58 11.77 -4.43
N THR A 139 -14.69 10.99 -3.80
CA THR A 139 -13.27 11.28 -3.73
C THR A 139 -12.64 11.30 -5.13
N ARG A 140 -12.99 10.34 -5.98
CA ARG A 140 -12.53 10.28 -7.39
C ARG A 140 -13.04 11.47 -8.19
N ARG A 141 -14.31 11.85 -8.05
CA ARG A 141 -14.90 13.03 -8.71
C ARG A 141 -14.18 14.31 -8.31
N ARG A 142 -13.90 14.50 -7.01
CA ARG A 142 -13.14 15.65 -6.50
C ARG A 142 -11.73 15.72 -7.08
N ARG A 143 -11.01 14.59 -7.15
CA ARG A 143 -9.66 14.53 -7.75
C ARG A 143 -9.66 14.83 -9.25
N ARG A 144 -10.73 14.46 -9.97
CA ARG A 144 -10.87 14.73 -11.42
C ARG A 144 -11.39 16.14 -11.73
N ARG A 145 -11.78 16.92 -10.73
CA ARG A 145 -12.21 18.31 -10.95
C ARG A 145 -11.03 19.12 -11.47
N PRO A 146 -11.15 19.81 -12.62
CA PRO A 146 -10.10 20.70 -13.10
C PRO A 146 -9.72 21.70 -12.01
N LEU A 147 -8.42 21.94 -11.82
CA LEU A 147 -7.96 23.03 -10.98
C LEU A 147 -8.53 24.35 -11.54
N PRO A 148 -8.97 25.30 -10.70
CA PRO A 148 -9.35 26.63 -11.15
C PRO A 148 -8.22 27.25 -11.96
N GLU A 149 -8.52 27.91 -13.09
CA GLU A 149 -7.51 28.45 -14.01
C GLU A 149 -6.47 29.35 -13.31
N GLU A 150 -6.82 30.00 -12.21
CA GLU A 150 -5.91 30.83 -11.42
C GLU A 150 -4.76 30.06 -10.75
N SER A 151 -4.94 28.79 -10.38
CA SER A 151 -3.86 27.99 -9.78
C SER A 151 -2.97 27.28 -10.81
N SER A 152 -3.29 27.42 -12.11
CA SER A 152 -2.54 26.84 -13.23
C SER A 152 -1.44 27.78 -13.76
N LYS A 153 -1.37 29.02 -13.26
CA LYS A 153 -0.31 29.97 -13.63
C LYS A 153 1.01 29.52 -12.99
N VAL A 154 1.80 28.79 -13.76
CA VAL A 154 3.24 28.59 -13.50
C VAL A 154 3.88 29.98 -13.36
N VAL A 155 4.30 30.33 -12.15
CA VAL A 155 5.05 31.56 -11.90
C VAL A 155 6.40 31.41 -12.62
N PRO A 156 6.72 32.24 -13.64
CA PRO A 156 7.99 32.13 -14.32
C PRO A 156 9.13 32.44 -13.33
N PRO A 157 10.25 31.69 -13.36
CA PRO A 157 11.36 31.95 -12.46
C PRO A 157 11.89 33.37 -12.71
N ALA A 158 12.08 34.12 -11.63
CA ALA A 158 12.64 35.47 -11.66
C ALA A 158 13.99 35.44 -12.39
N ARG A 159 14.12 36.24 -13.45
CA ARG A 159 15.40 36.44 -14.13
C ARG A 159 16.37 37.04 -13.12
N ARG A 160 17.46 36.33 -12.82
CA ARG A 160 18.60 36.89 -12.10
C ARG A 160 19.23 37.97 -12.98
N SER A 161 19.20 39.22 -12.53
CA SER A 161 20.04 40.28 -13.06
C SER A 161 21.50 39.96 -12.73
N VAL A 162 22.36 40.11 -13.73
CA VAL A 162 23.83 39.99 -13.65
C VAL A 162 24.41 41.11 -12.79
#